data_AF-A0A2V7K5P7-F1
#
_entry.id   AF-A0A2V7K5P7-F1
#
_cell.length_a   1.000
_cell.length_b   1.000
_cell.length_c   1.000
_cell.angle_alpha   90.00
_cell.angle_beta   90.00
_cell.angle_gamma   90.00
#
_symmetry.space_group_name_H-M   'P 1'
#
loop_
_entity.id
_entity.type
_entity.pdbx_description
1 polymer ?
#
loop_
_entity_poly.entity_id
_entity_poly.type
_entity_poly.pdbx_seq_one_letter_code
_entity_poly.pdbx_strand_id
1 'polypeptide(L)'
;AEADRSLRAILADARAADLHDAEARAEHGIGATAFYRGQPDEAVPRFWRAFELYEEEDSRLRALNDLGVTLLMLGDATGAERALSEVVHRGGNQDNLTNALIELMHCASYRRDRVGFARWRERCEARVADMPPNILADFYLKQGIGQARFGQYRRAEALMEEALHVATAAGLHESEFRIERIKNGLRECEQALRVEPAAPAEPVFDTEELREVSASLARLVG
;
A
#
# COMPACT_ATOMS: atom_id res chain seq x y z
N ALA A 1 1.87 21.28 -8.41
CA ALA A 1 2.12 22.50 -7.61
C ALA A 1 0.83 23.21 -7.21
N GLU A 2 -0.16 23.35 -8.11
CA GLU A 2 -1.44 24.02 -7.79
C GLU A 2 -2.32 23.22 -6.82
N ALA A 3 -2.55 21.93 -7.07
CA ALA A 3 -3.36 21.08 -6.18
C ALA A 3 -2.86 21.05 -4.72
N ASP A 4 -1.55 20.96 -4.52
CA ASP A 4 -0.93 20.99 -3.18
C ASP A 4 -1.12 22.35 -2.49
N ARG A 5 -1.01 23.47 -3.22
CA ARG A 5 -1.32 24.79 -2.66
C ARG A 5 -2.79 24.92 -2.26
N SER A 6 -3.70 24.45 -3.11
CA SER A 6 -5.14 24.49 -2.83
C SER A 6 -5.49 23.64 -1.61
N LEU A 7 -4.94 22.43 -1.49
CA LEU A 7 -5.16 21.56 -0.33
C LEU A 7 -4.60 22.19 0.96
N ARG A 8 -3.44 22.84 0.92
CA ARG A 8 -2.88 23.56 2.07
C ARG A 8 -3.71 24.77 2.48
N ALA A 9 -4.30 25.48 1.52
CA ALA A 9 -5.24 26.57 1.80
C ALA A 9 -6.51 26.05 2.47
N ILE A 10 -7.12 24.98 1.92
CA ILE A 10 -8.28 24.31 2.53
C ILE A 10 -7.94 23.84 3.95
N LEU A 11 -6.76 23.27 4.16
CA LEU A 11 -6.30 22.83 5.48
C LEU A 11 -6.25 23.98 6.48
N ALA A 12 -5.70 25.13 6.07
CA ALA A 12 -5.62 26.31 6.93
C ALA A 12 -7.02 26.86 7.27
N ASP A 13 -7.92 26.94 6.28
CA ASP A 13 -9.29 27.41 6.47
C ASP A 13 -10.09 26.46 7.36
N ALA A 14 -9.96 25.15 7.15
CA ALA A 14 -10.63 24.12 7.95
C ALA A 14 -10.20 24.20 9.43
N ARG A 15 -8.91 24.39 9.70
CA ARG A 15 -8.40 24.58 11.08
C ARG A 15 -8.89 25.88 11.71
N ALA A 16 -8.87 26.98 10.96
CA ALA A 16 -9.35 28.26 11.46
C ALA A 16 -10.85 28.24 11.79
N ALA A 17 -11.62 27.40 11.09
CA ALA A 17 -13.05 27.22 11.28
C ALA A 17 -13.43 26.00 12.14
N ASP A 18 -12.46 25.26 12.70
CA ASP A 18 -12.67 24.05 13.50
C ASP A 18 -13.49 22.96 12.79
N LEU A 19 -13.27 22.79 11.48
CA LEU A 19 -13.99 21.84 10.62
C LEU A 19 -13.20 20.54 10.48
N HIS A 20 -13.35 19.61 11.43
CA HIS A 20 -12.56 18.37 11.48
C HIS A 20 -12.65 17.48 10.25
N ASP A 21 -13.85 17.26 9.66
CA ASP A 21 -13.96 16.44 8.44
C ASP A 21 -13.26 17.08 7.23
N ALA A 22 -13.32 18.41 7.12
CA ALA A 22 -12.60 19.14 6.08
C ALA A 22 -11.08 19.09 6.30
N GLU A 23 -10.62 19.20 7.56
CA GLU A 23 -9.22 19.00 7.93
C GLU A 23 -8.76 17.58 7.56
N ALA A 24 -9.53 16.55 7.91
CA ALA A 24 -9.23 15.16 7.62
C ALA A 24 -9.05 14.91 6.11
N ARG A 25 -9.99 15.41 5.29
CA ARG A 25 -9.92 15.29 3.82
C ARG A 25 -8.74 16.04 3.23
N ALA A 26 -8.41 17.21 3.76
CA ALA A 26 -7.27 17.99 3.30
C ALA A 26 -5.94 17.27 3.64
N GLU A 27 -5.78 16.79 4.88
CA GLU A 27 -4.62 16.00 5.29
C GLU A 27 -4.47 14.74 4.44
N HIS A 28 -5.57 14.01 4.21
CA HIS A 28 -5.58 12.83 3.34
C HIS A 28 -5.14 13.17 1.92
N GLY A 29 -5.70 14.23 1.32
CA GLY A 29 -5.35 14.67 -0.03
C GLY A 29 -3.89 15.11 -0.18
N ILE A 30 -3.33 15.76 0.86
CA ILE A 30 -1.91 16.12 0.90
C ILE A 30 -1.06 14.86 0.99
N GLY A 31 -1.43 13.91 1.85
CA GLY A 31 -0.77 12.60 1.96
C GLY A 31 -0.75 11.85 0.62
N ALA A 32 -1.90 11.74 -0.05
CA ALA A 32 -2.00 11.13 -1.36
C ALA A 32 -1.12 11.86 -2.41
N THR A 33 -1.10 13.18 -2.38
CA THR A 33 -0.25 13.97 -3.30
C THR A 33 1.24 13.71 -3.06
N ALA A 34 1.68 13.64 -1.80
CA ALA A 34 3.06 13.32 -1.44
C ALA A 34 3.43 11.88 -1.85
N PHE A 35 2.52 10.92 -1.61
CA PHE A 35 2.67 9.52 -2.02
C PHE A 35 2.91 9.40 -3.53
N TYR A 36 2.06 10.02 -4.37
CA TYR A 36 2.21 9.97 -5.83
C TYR A 36 3.46 10.70 -6.35
N ARG A 37 4.05 11.59 -5.56
CA ARG A 37 5.34 12.23 -5.86
C ARG A 37 6.55 11.41 -5.43
N GLY A 38 6.34 10.24 -4.80
CA GLY A 38 7.42 9.43 -4.27
C GLY A 38 8.03 10.01 -2.99
N GLN A 39 7.24 10.72 -2.19
CA GLN A 39 7.62 11.30 -0.90
C GLN A 39 6.86 10.59 0.24
N PRO A 40 7.07 9.27 0.45
CA PRO A 40 6.30 8.49 1.41
C PRO A 40 6.53 8.90 2.87
N ASP A 41 7.71 9.43 3.20
CA ASP A 41 8.06 9.99 4.51
C ASP A 41 7.19 11.21 4.86
N GLU A 42 6.91 12.08 3.89
CA GLU A 42 5.97 13.19 4.07
C GLU A 42 4.50 12.74 4.14
N ALA A 43 4.17 11.61 3.51
CA ALA A 43 2.79 11.13 3.40
C ALA A 43 2.29 10.41 4.68
N VAL A 44 3.16 9.64 5.34
CA VAL A 44 2.80 8.89 6.57
C VAL A 44 2.13 9.75 7.65
N PRO A 45 2.72 10.86 8.12
CA PRO A 45 2.09 11.66 9.18
C PRO A 45 0.77 12.29 8.73
N ARG A 46 0.60 12.54 7.41
CA ARG A 46 -0.62 13.10 6.83
C ARG A 46 -1.76 12.09 6.84
N PHE A 47 -1.50 10.85 6.42
CA PHE A 47 -2.50 9.78 6.50
C PHE A 47 -2.87 9.44 7.94
N TRP A 48 -1.89 9.43 8.86
CA TRP A 48 -2.17 9.24 10.29
C TRP A 48 -3.08 10.34 10.85
N ARG A 49 -2.77 11.61 10.54
CA ARG A 49 -3.60 12.74 10.98
C ARG A 49 -5.01 12.67 10.42
N ALA A 50 -5.16 12.29 9.15
CA ALA A 50 -6.47 12.08 8.55
C ALA A 50 -7.26 10.97 9.27
N PHE A 51 -6.61 9.84 9.59
CA PHE A 51 -7.22 8.76 10.36
C PHE A 51 -7.71 9.21 11.75
N GLU A 52 -6.94 10.04 12.45
CA GLU A 52 -7.35 10.57 13.76
C GLU A 52 -8.60 11.45 13.65
N LEU A 53 -8.68 12.27 12.60
CA LEU A 53 -9.71 13.29 12.42
C LEU A 53 -11.00 12.77 11.77
N TYR A 54 -10.94 11.73 10.93
CA TYR A 54 -12.15 11.19 10.33
C TYR A 54 -13.11 10.64 11.38
N GLU A 55 -14.37 11.05 11.28
CA GLU A 55 -15.47 10.55 12.11
C GLU A 55 -16.09 9.28 11.51
N GLU A 56 -16.19 9.23 10.18
CA GLU A 56 -16.76 8.08 9.46
C GLU A 56 -15.75 6.93 9.38
N GLU A 57 -16.16 5.74 9.82
CA GLU A 57 -15.29 4.57 9.91
C GLU A 57 -14.70 4.17 8.55
N ASP A 58 -15.48 4.16 7.46
CA ASP A 58 -14.96 3.82 6.13
C ASP A 58 -13.86 4.78 5.67
N SER A 59 -13.96 6.06 6.06
CA SER A 59 -12.93 7.07 5.77
C SER A 59 -11.69 6.88 6.64
N ARG A 60 -11.85 6.51 7.91
CA ARG A 60 -10.74 6.11 8.80
C ARG A 60 -10.00 4.89 8.25
N LEU A 61 -10.73 3.86 7.84
CA LEU A 61 -10.17 2.62 7.32
C LEU A 61 -9.45 2.81 5.98
N ARG A 62 -9.95 3.71 5.12
CA ARG A 62 -9.24 4.10 3.90
C ARG A 62 -7.90 4.78 4.22
N ALA A 63 -7.89 5.71 5.17
CA ALA A 63 -6.65 6.38 5.59
C ALA A 63 -5.64 5.39 6.21
N LEU A 64 -6.11 4.40 7.00
CA LEU A 64 -5.25 3.33 7.51
C LEU A 64 -4.70 2.43 6.41
N ASN A 65 -5.50 2.11 5.38
CA ASN A 65 -5.03 1.35 4.23
C ASN A 65 -3.88 2.09 3.54
N ASP A 66 -4.06 3.36 3.22
CA ASP A 66 -3.05 4.18 2.53
C ASP A 66 -1.80 4.40 3.38
N LEU A 67 -1.97 4.56 4.70
CA LEU A 67 -0.87 4.54 5.67
C LEU A 67 -0.09 3.23 5.60
N GLY A 68 -0.77 2.08 5.60
CA GLY A 68 -0.14 0.77 5.53
C GLY A 68 0.70 0.57 4.26
N VAL A 69 0.16 0.96 3.10
CA VAL A 69 0.88 0.93 1.82
C VAL A 69 2.13 1.81 1.87
N THR A 70 2.00 3.01 2.42
CA THR A 70 3.08 4.00 2.51
C THR A 70 4.20 3.55 3.45
N LEU A 71 3.85 2.96 4.60
CA LEU A 71 4.82 2.39 5.54
C LEU A 71 5.63 1.25 4.90
N LEU A 72 4.99 0.40 4.10
CA LEU A 72 5.70 -0.66 3.38
C LEU A 72 6.69 -0.09 2.35
N MET A 73 6.36 1.04 1.70
CA MET A 73 7.30 1.72 0.79
C MET A 73 8.55 2.25 1.50
N LEU A 74 8.43 2.64 2.78
CA LEU A 74 9.56 3.01 3.64
C LEU A 74 10.32 1.81 4.19
N GLY A 75 9.81 0.60 3.98
CA GLY A 75 10.39 -0.64 4.52
C GLY A 75 9.90 -0.98 5.94
N ASP A 76 9.02 -0.18 6.55
CA ASP A 76 8.37 -0.52 7.83
C ASP A 76 7.23 -1.53 7.60
N ALA A 77 7.62 -2.76 7.27
CA ALA A 77 6.68 -3.86 7.07
C ALA A 77 5.90 -4.22 8.35
N THR A 78 6.43 -3.88 9.53
CA THR A 78 5.75 -4.17 10.81
C THR A 78 4.65 -3.14 11.06
N GLY A 79 4.93 -1.85 10.87
CA GLY A 79 3.93 -0.78 10.93
C GLY A 79 2.84 -0.98 9.87
N ALA A 80 3.23 -1.33 8.65
CA ALA A 80 2.29 -1.66 7.58
C ALA A 80 1.34 -2.81 7.96
N GLU A 81 1.88 -3.92 8.45
CA GLU A 81 1.07 -5.08 8.87
C GLU A 81 0.09 -4.71 9.99
N ARG A 82 0.49 -3.87 10.95
CA ARG A 82 -0.38 -3.38 12.03
C ARG A 82 -1.54 -2.56 11.49
N ALA A 83 -1.26 -1.56 10.65
CA ALA A 83 -2.29 -0.69 10.08
C ALA A 83 -3.29 -1.48 9.23
N LEU A 84 -2.80 -2.38 8.37
CA LEU A 84 -3.65 -3.18 7.48
C LEU A 84 -4.44 -4.26 8.23
N SER A 85 -3.87 -4.85 9.28
CA SER A 85 -4.58 -5.80 10.14
C SER A 85 -5.76 -5.14 10.84
N GLU A 86 -5.63 -3.87 11.22
CA GLU A 86 -6.74 -3.10 11.81
C GLU A 86 -7.88 -2.90 10.80
N VAL A 87 -7.56 -2.61 9.53
CA VAL A 87 -8.56 -2.53 8.45
C VAL A 87 -9.33 -3.85 8.30
N VAL A 88 -8.60 -4.97 8.31
CA VAL A 88 -9.22 -6.31 8.23
C VAL A 88 -10.05 -6.62 9.48
N HIS A 89 -9.57 -6.23 10.67
CA HIS A 89 -10.23 -6.52 11.94
C HIS A 89 -11.57 -5.77 12.07
N ARG A 90 -11.59 -4.48 11.73
CA ARG A 90 -12.79 -3.65 11.85
C ARG A 90 -13.84 -3.90 10.78
N GLY A 91 -13.42 -4.44 9.62
CA GLY A 91 -14.33 -4.88 8.57
C GLY A 91 -15.11 -3.73 7.93
N GLY A 92 -14.44 -2.92 7.12
CA GLY A 92 -15.08 -1.86 6.32
C GLY A 92 -15.65 -2.33 4.98
N ASN A 93 -15.89 -1.37 4.08
CA ASN A 93 -16.27 -1.65 2.69
C ASN A 93 -15.44 -2.80 2.06
N GLN A 94 -16.09 -3.67 1.29
CA GLN A 94 -15.52 -4.86 0.65
C GLN A 94 -14.26 -4.56 -0.17
N ASP A 95 -14.22 -3.43 -0.87
CA ASP A 95 -13.04 -3.01 -1.62
C ASP A 95 -11.85 -2.69 -0.71
N ASN A 96 -12.08 -1.92 0.37
CA ASN A 96 -11.06 -1.59 1.36
C ASN A 96 -10.52 -2.85 2.05
N LEU A 97 -11.42 -3.77 2.41
CA LEU A 97 -11.04 -5.06 2.98
C LEU A 97 -10.19 -5.88 2.01
N THR A 98 -10.57 -5.93 0.74
CA THR A 98 -9.86 -6.72 -0.27
C THR A 98 -8.48 -6.13 -0.57
N ASN A 99 -8.39 -4.80 -0.69
CA ASN A 99 -7.11 -4.10 -0.80
C ASN A 99 -6.21 -4.41 0.40
N ALA A 100 -6.72 -4.29 1.63
CA ALA A 100 -5.93 -4.58 2.82
C ALA A 100 -5.41 -6.03 2.86
N LEU A 101 -6.20 -7.01 2.42
CA LEU A 101 -5.76 -8.41 2.30
C LEU A 101 -4.64 -8.59 1.27
N ILE A 102 -4.75 -7.91 0.11
CA ILE A 102 -3.71 -7.91 -0.94
C ILE A 102 -2.43 -7.27 -0.41
N GLU A 103 -2.53 -6.18 0.33
CA GLU A 103 -1.37 -5.49 0.92
C GLU A 103 -0.73 -6.30 2.05
N LEU A 104 -1.51 -7.03 2.86
CA LEU A 104 -0.98 -7.98 3.85
C LEU A 104 -0.25 -9.15 3.19
N MET A 105 -0.75 -9.65 2.05
CA MET A 105 -0.02 -10.62 1.22
C MET A 105 1.31 -10.02 0.74
N HIS A 106 1.31 -8.77 0.28
CA HIS A 106 2.52 -8.09 -0.17
C HIS A 106 3.52 -7.87 0.96
N CYS A 107 3.08 -7.45 2.15
CA CYS A 107 3.88 -7.32 3.37
C CYS A 107 4.54 -8.65 3.76
N ALA A 108 3.78 -9.75 3.77
CA ALA A 108 4.31 -11.07 4.10
C ALA A 108 5.41 -11.49 3.10
N SER A 109 5.21 -11.25 1.80
CA SER A 109 6.25 -11.53 0.80
C SER A 109 7.50 -10.65 0.95
N TYR A 110 7.33 -9.38 1.35
CA TYR A 110 8.44 -8.46 1.61
C TYR A 110 9.34 -8.99 2.72
N ARG A 111 8.73 -9.49 3.81
CA ARG A 111 9.40 -10.15 4.94
C ARG A 111 9.88 -11.57 4.65
N ARG A 112 9.72 -12.07 3.42
CA ARG A 112 10.00 -13.46 3.02
C ARG A 112 9.22 -14.52 3.81
N ASP A 113 8.09 -14.16 4.40
CA ASP A 113 7.19 -15.08 5.10
C ASP A 113 6.29 -15.82 4.09
N ARG A 114 6.67 -17.05 3.75
CA ARG A 114 5.93 -17.91 2.83
C ARG A 114 4.58 -18.36 3.39
N VAL A 115 4.48 -18.57 4.70
CA VAL A 115 3.26 -19.07 5.34
C VAL A 115 2.23 -17.94 5.43
N GLY A 116 2.64 -16.77 5.91
CA GLY A 116 1.81 -15.56 5.90
C GLY A 116 1.35 -15.20 4.49
N PHE A 117 2.25 -15.25 3.50
CA PHE A 117 1.90 -14.99 2.11
C PHE A 117 0.83 -15.96 1.60
N ALA A 118 1.02 -17.28 1.81
CA ALA A 118 0.05 -18.27 1.35
C ALA A 118 -1.32 -18.10 2.00
N ARG A 119 -1.34 -17.80 3.32
CA ARG A 119 -2.55 -17.54 4.09
C ARG A 119 -3.33 -16.32 3.59
N TRP A 120 -2.65 -15.21 3.32
CA TRP A 120 -3.31 -14.00 2.81
C TRP A 120 -3.75 -14.16 1.36
N ARG A 121 -2.94 -14.84 0.54
CA ARG A 121 -3.30 -15.19 -0.83
C ARG A 121 -4.60 -16.00 -0.89
N GLU A 122 -4.74 -17.05 -0.07
CA GLU A 122 -5.97 -17.87 -0.03
C GLU A 122 -7.22 -17.02 0.27
N ARG A 123 -7.11 -16.04 1.18
CA ARG A 123 -8.21 -15.11 1.50
C ARG A 123 -8.54 -14.14 0.36
N CYS A 124 -7.54 -13.76 -0.44
CA CYS A 124 -7.75 -12.98 -1.66
C CYS A 124 -8.39 -13.85 -2.75
N GLU A 125 -7.89 -15.07 -2.96
CA GLU A 125 -8.42 -16.04 -3.94
C GLU A 125 -9.92 -16.31 -3.73
N ALA A 126 -10.36 -16.39 -2.46
CA ALA A 126 -11.77 -16.53 -2.10
C ALA A 126 -12.67 -15.36 -2.52
N ARG A 127 -12.10 -14.23 -2.95
CA ARG A 127 -12.80 -12.99 -3.34
C ARG A 127 -12.63 -12.61 -4.81
N VAL A 128 -11.83 -13.36 -5.57
CA VAL A 128 -11.44 -13.01 -6.96
C VAL A 128 -12.65 -12.74 -7.86
N ALA A 129 -13.73 -13.51 -7.70
CA ALA A 129 -14.94 -13.36 -8.51
C ALA A 129 -15.62 -11.99 -8.36
N ASP A 130 -15.43 -11.32 -7.21
CA ASP A 130 -16.07 -10.05 -6.88
C ASP A 130 -15.11 -8.85 -7.02
N MET A 131 -13.84 -9.08 -7.37
CA MET A 131 -12.87 -7.99 -7.48
C MET A 131 -13.14 -7.13 -8.72
N PRO A 132 -13.26 -5.79 -8.57
CA PRO A 132 -13.25 -4.91 -9.72
C PRO A 132 -11.88 -4.98 -10.43
N PRO A 133 -11.80 -4.65 -11.73
CA PRO A 133 -10.59 -4.90 -12.53
C PRO A 133 -9.30 -4.28 -11.98
N ASN A 134 -9.39 -3.09 -11.35
CA ASN A 134 -8.24 -2.43 -10.73
C ASN A 134 -7.69 -3.22 -9.53
N ILE A 135 -8.57 -3.77 -8.68
CA ILE A 135 -8.18 -4.59 -7.52
C ILE A 135 -7.65 -5.95 -8.00
N LEU A 136 -8.28 -6.54 -9.01
CA LEU A 136 -7.86 -7.83 -9.57
C LEU A 136 -6.47 -7.75 -10.22
N ALA A 137 -6.21 -6.69 -11.00
CA ALA A 137 -4.90 -6.46 -11.60
C ALA A 137 -3.81 -6.30 -10.52
N ASP A 138 -4.09 -5.54 -9.46
CA ASP A 138 -3.17 -5.33 -8.35
C ASP A 138 -2.93 -6.62 -7.54
N PHE A 139 -3.96 -7.44 -7.32
CA PHE A 139 -3.83 -8.76 -6.71
C PHE A 139 -2.83 -9.63 -7.47
N TYR A 140 -3.03 -9.80 -8.79
CA TYR A 140 -2.13 -10.62 -9.61
C TYR A 140 -0.72 -10.04 -9.67
N LEU A 141 -0.58 -8.71 -9.77
CA LEU A 141 0.72 -8.05 -9.74
C LEU A 141 1.47 -8.37 -8.43
N LYS A 142 0.84 -8.14 -7.28
CA LYS A 142 1.48 -8.34 -5.97
C LYS A 142 1.72 -9.82 -5.65
N GLN A 143 0.83 -10.71 -6.11
CA GLN A 143 1.06 -12.14 -6.05
C GLN A 143 2.31 -12.52 -6.88
N GLY A 144 2.43 -11.98 -8.10
CA GLY A 144 3.59 -12.17 -8.97
C GLY A 144 4.90 -11.67 -8.34
N ILE A 145 4.89 -10.46 -7.76
CA ILE A 145 6.03 -9.92 -6.99
C ILE A 145 6.39 -10.87 -5.84
N GLY A 146 5.40 -11.38 -5.11
CA GLY A 146 5.63 -12.34 -4.04
C GLY A 146 6.29 -13.63 -4.53
N GLN A 147 5.80 -14.19 -5.65
CA GLN A 147 6.42 -15.37 -6.26
C GLN A 147 7.87 -15.10 -6.69
N ALA A 148 8.15 -13.94 -7.28
CA ALA A 148 9.52 -13.54 -7.65
C ALA A 148 10.43 -13.44 -6.42
N ARG A 149 9.95 -12.84 -5.32
CA ARG A 149 10.67 -12.81 -4.03
C ARG A 149 10.93 -14.22 -3.48
N PHE A 150 10.15 -15.21 -3.87
CA PHE A 150 10.35 -16.59 -3.48
C PHE A 150 11.16 -17.43 -4.48
N GLY A 151 11.76 -16.80 -5.49
CA GLY A 151 12.55 -17.44 -6.54
C GLY A 151 11.71 -18.15 -7.61
N GLN A 152 10.39 -17.95 -7.61
CA GLN A 152 9.46 -18.64 -8.50
C GLN A 152 9.16 -17.78 -9.75
N TYR A 153 10.21 -17.39 -10.49
CA TYR A 153 10.12 -16.43 -11.60
C TYR A 153 9.14 -16.83 -12.71
N ARG A 154 9.11 -18.11 -13.10
CA ARG A 154 8.14 -18.59 -14.10
C ARG A 154 6.69 -18.36 -13.68
N ARG A 155 6.39 -18.55 -12.39
CA ARG A 155 5.05 -18.27 -11.83
C ARG A 155 4.81 -16.77 -11.73
N ALA A 156 5.83 -15.99 -11.38
CA ALA A 156 5.76 -14.55 -11.32
C ALA A 156 5.44 -13.93 -12.69
N GLU A 157 6.11 -14.38 -13.76
CA GLU A 157 5.89 -13.90 -15.12
C GLU A 157 4.46 -14.19 -15.59
N ALA A 158 3.95 -15.41 -15.37
CA ALA A 158 2.57 -15.76 -15.69
C ALA A 158 1.55 -14.88 -14.92
N LEU A 159 1.77 -14.63 -13.63
CA LEU A 159 0.90 -13.76 -12.84
C LEU A 159 0.94 -12.30 -13.31
N MET A 160 2.11 -11.81 -13.73
CA MET A 160 2.21 -10.45 -14.29
C MET A 160 1.57 -10.34 -15.68
N GLU A 161 1.53 -11.44 -16.45
CA GLU A 161 0.76 -11.50 -17.69
C GLU A 161 -0.74 -11.42 -17.44
N GLU A 162 -1.26 -12.14 -16.44
CA GLU A 162 -2.66 -12.02 -16.02
C GLU A 162 -2.98 -10.61 -15.52
N ALA A 163 -2.11 -10.01 -14.70
CA ALA A 163 -2.27 -8.64 -14.25
C ALA A 163 -2.35 -7.65 -15.42
N LEU A 164 -1.45 -7.79 -16.41
CA LEU A 164 -1.43 -6.94 -17.60
C LEU A 164 -2.68 -7.14 -18.46
N HIS A 165 -3.12 -8.38 -18.64
CA HIS A 165 -4.34 -8.69 -19.38
C HIS A 165 -5.56 -8.00 -18.78
N VAL A 166 -5.74 -8.11 -17.45
CA VAL A 166 -6.84 -7.44 -16.73
C VAL A 166 -6.74 -5.92 -16.87
N ALA A 167 -5.55 -5.35 -16.68
CA ALA A 167 -5.32 -3.91 -16.79
C ALA A 167 -5.64 -3.37 -18.19
N THR A 168 -5.15 -4.03 -19.24
CA THR A 168 -5.41 -3.67 -20.64
C THR A 168 -6.88 -3.80 -21.00
N ALA A 169 -7.54 -4.89 -20.59
CA ALA A 169 -8.96 -5.09 -20.87
C ALA A 169 -9.85 -4.01 -20.22
N ALA A 170 -9.41 -3.44 -19.11
CA ALA A 170 -10.11 -2.38 -18.38
C ALA A 170 -9.61 -0.96 -18.69
N GLY A 171 -8.60 -0.78 -19.56
CA GLY A 171 -8.03 0.52 -19.92
C GLY A 171 -7.25 1.20 -18.78
N LEU A 172 -6.63 0.43 -17.89
CA LEU A 172 -5.90 0.91 -16.71
C LEU A 172 -4.44 1.25 -17.05
N HIS A 173 -4.22 2.25 -17.90
CA HIS A 173 -2.89 2.54 -18.48
C HIS A 173 -1.77 2.75 -17.45
N GLU A 174 -2.02 3.44 -16.34
CA GLU A 174 -1.00 3.59 -15.28
C GLU A 174 -0.58 2.23 -14.72
N SER A 175 -1.55 1.32 -14.53
CA SER A 175 -1.30 -0.03 -14.05
C SER A 175 -0.55 -0.85 -15.10
N GLU A 176 -0.92 -0.74 -16.38
CA GLU A 176 -0.21 -1.40 -17.49
C GLU A 176 1.28 -1.03 -17.48
N PHE A 177 1.61 0.27 -17.51
CA PHE A 177 3.00 0.72 -17.49
C PHE A 177 3.76 0.25 -16.25
N ARG A 178 3.11 0.25 -15.09
CA ARG A 178 3.70 -0.24 -13.84
C ARG A 178 3.99 -1.74 -13.92
N ILE A 179 3.04 -2.55 -14.39
CA ILE A 179 3.16 -4.00 -14.51
C ILE A 179 4.26 -4.35 -15.51
N GLU A 180 4.27 -3.75 -16.69
CA GLU A 180 5.28 -3.99 -17.72
C GLU A 180 6.69 -3.68 -17.24
N ARG A 181 6.88 -2.53 -16.58
CA ARG A 181 8.17 -2.15 -16.01
C ARG A 181 8.68 -3.20 -15.02
N ILE A 182 7.81 -3.67 -14.12
CA ILE A 182 8.19 -4.67 -13.12
C ILE A 182 8.47 -6.02 -13.79
N LYS A 183 7.61 -6.46 -14.73
CA LYS A 183 7.76 -7.71 -15.47
C LYS A 183 9.07 -7.75 -16.24
N ASN A 184 9.42 -6.67 -16.95
CA ASN A 184 10.65 -6.59 -17.73
C ASN A 184 11.90 -6.66 -16.84
N GLY A 185 11.85 -6.09 -15.63
CA GLY A 185 12.93 -6.17 -14.65
C GLY A 185 13.10 -7.53 -13.97
N LEU A 186 12.13 -8.47 -14.09
CA LEU A 186 12.23 -9.78 -13.43
C LEU A 186 13.45 -10.59 -13.89
N ARG A 187 13.77 -10.55 -15.18
CA ARG A 187 14.89 -11.31 -15.76
C ARG A 187 16.23 -10.84 -15.22
N GLU A 188 16.41 -9.53 -15.10
CA GLU A 188 17.60 -8.92 -14.52
C GLU A 188 17.72 -9.28 -13.03
N CYS A 189 16.61 -9.28 -12.30
CA CYS A 189 16.57 -9.72 -10.90
C CYS A 189 16.95 -11.20 -10.73
N GLU A 190 16.45 -12.08 -11.59
CA GLU A 190 16.80 -13.50 -11.59
C GLU A 190 18.30 -13.69 -11.84
N GLN A 191 18.87 -12.94 -12.78
CA GLN A 191 20.30 -13.01 -13.10
C GLN A 191 21.16 -12.47 -11.95
N ALA A 192 20.80 -11.32 -11.36
CA ALA A 192 21.54 -10.72 -10.25
C ALA A 192 21.62 -11.64 -9.01
N LEU A 193 20.51 -12.31 -8.67
CA LEU A 193 20.46 -13.23 -7.52
C LEU A 193 21.26 -14.52 -7.72
N ARG A 194 21.67 -14.83 -8.95
CA ARG A 194 22.59 -15.96 -9.22
C ARG A 194 24.05 -15.59 -8.97
N VAL A 195 24.39 -14.30 -8.87
CA VAL A 195 25.78 -13.83 -8.82
C VAL A 195 26.24 -13.51 -7.39
N GLU A 196 25.42 -12.86 -6.55
CA GLU A 196 25.74 -12.67 -5.11
C GLU A 196 24.52 -12.14 -4.33
N PRO A 197 24.35 -12.48 -3.03
CA PRO A 197 23.32 -11.86 -2.20
C PRO A 197 23.77 -10.46 -1.75
N ALA A 198 23.08 -9.43 -2.25
CA ALA A 198 23.28 -8.06 -1.78
C ALA A 198 22.94 -7.93 -0.28
N ALA A 199 23.78 -7.20 0.46
CA ALA A 199 23.51 -6.85 1.84
C ALA A 199 22.20 -6.04 1.95
N PRO A 200 21.39 -6.22 3.01
CA PRO A 200 20.20 -5.40 3.22
C PRO A 200 20.62 -3.93 3.38
N ALA A 201 20.04 -3.05 2.57
CA ALA A 201 20.20 -1.61 2.73
C ALA A 201 19.57 -1.18 4.07
N GLU A 202 20.28 -0.34 4.82
CA GLU A 202 19.74 0.30 6.04
C GLU A 202 18.53 1.17 5.68
N PRO A 203 17.52 1.27 6.58
CA PRO A 203 16.37 2.13 6.35
C PRO A 203 16.82 3.60 6.29
N VAL A 204 16.53 4.26 5.17
CA VAL A 204 16.98 5.62 4.86
C VAL A 204 16.14 6.68 5.59
N PHE A 205 14.98 6.32 6.14
CA PHE A 205 13.98 7.24 6.67
C PHE A 205 13.70 6.96 8.16
N ASP A 206 14.28 7.77 9.05
CA ASP A 206 14.06 7.76 10.50
C ASP A 206 13.82 9.21 10.98
N THR A 207 12.56 9.64 10.98
CA THR A 207 12.14 10.95 11.53
C THR A 207 11.35 10.75 12.82
N GLU A 208 11.23 11.81 13.63
CA GLU A 208 10.44 11.75 14.87
C GLU A 208 8.98 11.41 14.57
N GLU A 209 8.40 12.03 13.56
CA GLU A 209 7.01 11.85 13.17
C GLU A 209 6.73 10.40 12.75
N LEU A 210 7.67 9.76 12.04
CA LEU A 210 7.56 8.34 11.68
C LEU A 210 7.59 7.45 12.93
N ARG A 211 8.49 7.75 13.89
CA ARG A 211 8.56 7.00 15.16
C ARG A 211 7.29 7.16 15.98
N GLU A 212 6.71 8.36 16.03
CA GLU A 212 5.45 8.64 16.72
C GLU A 212 4.26 7.88 16.11
N VAL A 213 4.16 7.84 14.78
CA VAL A 213 3.12 7.08 14.08
C VAL A 213 3.28 5.58 14.34
N SER A 214 4.49 5.02 14.19
CA SER A 214 4.72 3.58 14.44
C SER A 214 4.47 3.20 15.91
N ALA A 215 4.80 4.07 16.88
CA ALA A 215 4.48 3.87 18.29
C ALA A 215 2.97 3.94 18.55
N SER A 216 2.25 4.84 17.85
CA SER A 216 0.81 4.97 17.99
C SER A 216 0.04 3.79 17.40
N LEU A 217 0.47 3.30 16.23
CA LEU A 217 -0.03 2.05 15.64
C LEU A 217 0.17 0.85 16.57
N ALA A 218 1.31 0.78 17.27
CA ALA A 218 1.58 -0.30 18.23
C ALA A 218 0.54 -0.36 19.37
N ARG A 219 -0.08 0.78 19.71
CA ARG A 219 -1.14 0.87 20.74
C ARG A 219 -2.54 0.56 20.22
N LEU A 220 -2.76 0.64 18.90
CA LEU A 220 -4.06 0.30 18.30
C LEU A 220 -4.31 -1.21 18.25
N VAL A 221 -3.25 -2.01 18.10
CA VAL A 221 -3.34 -3.48 17.94
C VAL A 221 -3.38 -4.19 19.31
N GLY A 222 -3.93 -3.53 20.34
CA GLY A 222 -4.02 -4.01 21.72
C GLY A 222 -5.41 -4.52 22.09
#